data_AF-A0A430UVV4-F1
#
_entry.id   AF-A0A430UVV4-F1
#
_cell.length_a   1.000
_cell.length_b   1.000
_cell.length_c   1.000
_cell.angle_alpha   90.00
_cell.angle_beta   90.00
_cell.angle_gamma   90.00
#
_symmetry.space_group_name_H-M   'P 1'
#
loop_
_entity.id
_entity.type
_entity.pdbx_description
1 polymer ?
#
loop_
_entity_poly.entity_id
_entity_poly.type
_entity_poly.pdbx_seq_one_letter_code
_entity_poly.pdbx_strand_id
1 'polypeptide(L)'
;LPGMEEAIRRVYPLAQWQVCVVHRVRSSLAQVRARDRALLAQDLKGIYGARSRVEALEALERLKEAWGSRYPSLVAAWWEN
;
A
#
# COMPACT_ATOMS: atom_id res chain seq x y z
N LEU A 1 9.00 2.60 10.34
CA LEU A 1 9.75 3.01 11.54
C LEU A 1 9.46 4.49 11.75
N PRO A 2 9.03 4.93 12.95
CA PRO A 2 8.86 6.36 13.23
C PRO A 2 10.19 7.09 13.05
N GLY A 3 10.18 8.29 12.46
CA GLY A 3 11.37 9.14 12.35
C GLY A 3 12.35 8.80 11.22
N MET A 4 12.09 7.75 10.43
CA MET A 4 13.04 7.30 9.39
C MET A 4 13.10 8.25 8.19
N GLU A 5 11.95 8.78 7.80
CA GLU A 5 11.85 9.75 6.71
C GLU A 5 12.62 11.04 7.06
N GLU A 6 12.42 11.54 8.28
CA GLU A 6 13.09 12.72 8.80
C GLU A 6 14.60 12.52 8.89
N ALA A 7 15.05 11.34 9.34
CA ALA A 7 16.47 11.00 9.42
C ALA A 7 17.12 10.94 8.02
N ILE A 8 16.46 10.30 7.04
CA ILE A 8 16.98 10.22 5.66
C ILE A 8 17.02 11.60 5.03
N ARG A 9 15.97 12.42 5.14
CA ARG A 9 15.95 13.79 4.60
C ARG A 9 17.05 14.67 5.21
N ARG A 10 17.40 14.44 6.48
CA ARG A 10 18.47 15.17 7.17
C ARG A 10 19.87 14.81 6.64
N VAL A 11 20.14 13.53 6.37
CA VAL A 11 21.48 13.06 5.97
C VAL A 11 21.67 13.03 4.45
N TYR A 12 20.60 12.70 3.71
CA TYR A 12 20.57 12.54 2.26
C TYR A 12 19.44 13.39 1.66
N PRO A 13 19.57 14.72 1.64
CA PRO A 13 18.48 15.63 1.27
C PRO A 13 17.98 15.49 -0.17
N LEU A 14 18.78 14.90 -1.06
CA LEU A 14 18.40 14.64 -2.45
C LEU A 14 17.77 13.25 -2.66
N ALA A 15 17.78 12.38 -1.64
CA ALA A 15 17.21 11.05 -1.75
C ALA A 15 15.68 11.09 -1.67
N GLN A 16 15.02 10.36 -2.57
CA GLN A 16 13.58 10.15 -2.49
C GLN A 16 13.27 9.15 -1.37
N TRP A 17 12.26 9.46 -0.57
CA TRP A 17 11.73 8.57 0.44
C TRP A 17 10.53 7.79 -0.13
N GLN A 18 10.51 6.48 0.12
CA GLN A 18 9.41 5.59 -0.24
C GLN A 18 9.31 4.47 0.79
N VAL A 19 8.09 4.13 1.20
CA VAL A 19 7.86 2.89 1.95
C VAL A 19 7.93 1.70 1.01
N CYS A 20 8.83 0.76 1.28
CA CYS A 20 8.97 -0.45 0.47
C CYS A 20 7.62 -1.18 0.31
N VAL A 21 7.23 -1.45 -0.94
CA VAL A 21 5.95 -2.11 -1.26
C VAL A 21 5.81 -3.48 -0.61
N VAL A 22 6.90 -4.24 -0.46
CA VAL A 22 6.88 -5.54 0.23
C VAL A 22 6.44 -5.38 1.68
N HIS A 23 6.95 -4.35 2.38
CA HIS A 23 6.54 -4.06 3.75
C HIS A 23 5.08 -3.58 3.81
N ARG A 24 4.63 -2.76 2.85
CA ARG A 24 3.23 -2.34 2.74
C ARG A 24 2.29 -3.54 2.57
N VAL A 25 2.60 -4.45 1.65
CA VAL A 25 1.81 -5.67 1.39
C VAL A 25 1.80 -6.58 2.61
N ARG A 26 2.97 -6.84 3.21
CA ARG A 26 3.05 -7.69 4.42
C ARG A 26 2.22 -7.13 5.58
N SER A 27 2.30 -5.81 5.81
CA SER A 27 1.50 -5.13 6.83
C SER A 27 0.00 -5.28 6.56
N SER A 28 -0.40 -5.10 5.30
CA SER A 28 -1.81 -5.20 4.88
C SER A 28 -2.38 -6.60 5.12
N LEU A 29 -1.64 -7.64 4.71
CA LEU A 29 -2.07 -9.04 4.87
C LEU A 29 -2.12 -9.51 6.33
N ALA A 30 -1.32 -8.90 7.21
CA ALA A 30 -1.33 -9.18 8.64
C ALA A 30 -2.61 -8.67 9.34
N GLN A 31 -3.26 -7.64 8.79
CA GLN A 31 -4.43 -6.98 9.38
C GLN A 31 -5.77 -7.62 8.99
N VAL A 32 -5.78 -8.56 8.04
CA VAL A 32 -7.01 -9.19 7.52
C VAL A 32 -7.19 -10.63 7.96
N ARG A 33 -8.43 -11.13 7.84
CA ARG A 33 -8.77 -12.51 8.17
C ARG A 33 -8.07 -13.47 7.18
N ALA A 34 -7.70 -14.66 7.66
CA ALA A 34 -6.98 -15.64 6.84
C ALA A 34 -7.67 -15.96 5.51
N ARG A 35 -9.01 -16.09 5.52
CA ARG A 35 -9.83 -16.35 4.32
C ARG A 35 -9.73 -15.26 3.24
N ASP A 36 -9.41 -14.03 3.63
CA ASP A 36 -9.40 -12.87 2.74
C ASP A 36 -7.99 -12.57 2.19
N ARG A 37 -6.95 -13.15 2.79
CA ARG A 37 -5.54 -12.87 2.45
C ARG A 37 -5.19 -13.13 0.99
N ALA A 38 -5.65 -14.24 0.44
CA ALA A 38 -5.28 -14.64 -0.93
C ALA A 38 -5.88 -13.68 -1.97
N LEU A 39 -7.16 -13.32 -1.81
CA LEU A 39 -7.84 -12.40 -2.71
C LEU A 39 -7.26 -10.99 -2.59
N LEU A 40 -7.09 -10.50 -1.35
CA LEU A 40 -6.45 -9.21 -1.11
C LEU A 40 -5.04 -9.15 -1.71
N ALA A 41 -4.24 -10.22 -1.60
CA ALA A 41 -2.89 -10.24 -2.17
C ALA A 41 -2.90 -10.08 -3.71
N GLN A 42 -3.90 -10.66 -4.39
CA GLN A 42 -4.09 -10.44 -5.84
C GLN A 42 -4.47 -8.99 -6.14
N ASP A 43 -5.42 -8.42 -5.40
CA ASP A 43 -5.85 -7.04 -5.62
C ASP A 43 -4.70 -6.05 -5.39
N LEU A 44 -3.91 -6.26 -4.33
CA LEU A 44 -2.73 -5.45 -4.05
C LEU A 44 -1.66 -5.60 -5.14
N LYS A 45 -1.51 -6.79 -5.74
CA LYS A 45 -0.63 -7.01 -6.90
C LYS A 45 -1.04 -6.20 -8.12
N GLY A 46 -2.34 -5.98 -8.31
CA GLY A 46 -2.85 -5.11 -9.37
C GLY A 46 -2.35 -3.67 -9.27
N ILE A 47 -2.02 -3.20 -8.06
CA ILE A 47 -1.54 -1.83 -7.82
C ILE A 47 -0.06 -1.71 -8.21
N TYR A 48 0.81 -2.52 -7.58
CA TYR A 48 2.25 -2.40 -7.79
C TYR A 48 2.77 -3.10 -9.06
N GLY A 49 1.94 -3.94 -9.68
CA GLY A 49 2.19 -4.56 -10.97
C GLY A 49 1.65 -3.77 -12.16
N ALA A 50 1.00 -2.63 -11.93
CA ALA A 50 0.45 -1.78 -12.99
C ALA A 50 1.55 -1.21 -13.91
N ARG A 51 1.26 -1.06 -15.20
CA ARG A 51 2.23 -0.57 -16.20
C ARG A 51 2.22 0.95 -16.32
N SER A 52 1.22 1.61 -15.75
CA SER A 52 1.10 3.05 -15.73
C SER A 52 0.51 3.55 -14.41
N ARG A 53 0.72 4.83 -14.13
CA ARG A 53 0.10 5.49 -12.97
C ARG A 53 -1.43 5.45 -13.05
N VAL A 54 -2.01 5.55 -14.24
CA VAL A 54 -3.46 5.49 -14.44
C VAL A 54 -3.98 4.10 -14.05
N GLU A 55 -3.36 3.04 -14.57
CA GLU A 55 -3.71 1.66 -14.22
C GLU A 55 -3.59 1.40 -12.70
N ALA A 56 -2.56 1.97 -12.05
CA ALA A 56 -2.37 1.86 -10.60
C ALA A 56 -3.47 2.57 -9.79
N LEU A 57 -3.89 3.77 -10.23
CA LEU A 57 -4.99 4.52 -9.59
C LEU A 57 -6.33 3.82 -9.75
N GLU A 58 -6.60 3.23 -10.91
CA GLU A 58 -7.80 2.41 -11.12
C GLU A 58 -7.78 1.16 -10.22
N ALA A 59 -6.61 0.54 -10.03
CA ALA A 59 -6.46 -0.58 -9.10
C ALA A 59 -6.69 -0.16 -7.64
N LEU A 60 -6.26 1.04 -7.25
CA LEU A 60 -6.53 1.62 -5.93
C LEU A 60 -8.01 1.89 -5.70
N GLU A 61 -8.75 2.37 -6.71
CA GLU A 61 -10.21 2.55 -6.58
C GLU A 61 -10.93 1.20 -6.46
N ARG A 62 -10.55 0.21 -7.28
CA ARG A 62 -11.09 -1.17 -7.15
C ARG A 62 -10.81 -1.77 -5.77
N LEU A 63 -9.61 -1.54 -5.22
CA LEU A 63 -9.27 -1.97 -3.86
C LEU A 63 -10.22 -1.35 -2.83
N LYS A 64 -10.48 -0.05 -2.96
CA LYS A 64 -11.36 0.70 -2.06
C LYS A 64 -12.81 0.24 -2.15
N GLU A 65 -13.32 -0.03 -3.34
CA GLU A 65 -14.66 -0.59 -3.55
C GLU A 65 -14.79 -1.98 -2.92
N ALA A 66 -13.81 -2.86 -3.16
CA ALA A 66 -13.85 -4.24 -2.68
C ALA A 66 -13.64 -4.37 -1.15
N TRP A 67 -12.77 -3.54 -0.57
CA TRP A 67 -12.30 -3.73 0.80
C TRP A 67 -12.57 -2.57 1.75
N GLY A 68 -12.95 -1.39 1.25
CA GLY A 68 -13.09 -0.17 2.07
C GLY A 68 -14.11 -0.29 3.19
N SER A 69 -15.20 -1.04 3.00
CA SER A 69 -16.20 -1.29 4.03
C SER A 69 -15.73 -2.25 5.13
N ARG A 70 -14.87 -3.23 4.76
CA ARG A 70 -14.42 -4.30 5.66
C ARG A 70 -13.11 -3.96 6.37
N TYR A 71 -12.21 -3.28 5.68
CA TYR A 71 -10.86 -2.93 6.12
C TYR A 71 -10.54 -1.45 5.79
N PRO A 72 -11.29 -0.48 6.34
CA PRO A 72 -11.14 0.94 6.01
C PRO A 72 -9.71 1.45 6.30
N SER A 73 -9.11 1.03 7.42
CA SER A 73 -7.75 1.41 7.81
C SER A 73 -6.69 0.93 6.83
N LEU A 74 -6.88 -0.27 6.27
CA LEU A 74 -5.98 -0.84 5.28
C LEU A 74 -6.07 -0.03 3.99
N VAL A 75 -7.29 0.22 3.51
CA VAL A 75 -7.51 0.99 2.29
C VAL A 75 -6.95 2.40 2.45
N ALA A 76 -7.21 3.08 3.57
CA ALA A 76 -6.64 4.38 3.87
C ALA A 76 -5.10 4.36 3.79
N ALA A 77 -4.45 3.34 4.35
CA ALA A 77 -2.99 3.19 4.29
C ALA A 77 -2.41 3.01 2.87
N TRP A 78 -3.23 2.72 1.85
CA TRP A 78 -2.81 2.69 0.45
C TRP A 78 -3.13 3.98 -0.31
N TRP A 79 -4.01 4.83 0.23
CA TRP A 79 -4.40 6.13 -0.35
C TRP A 79 -3.66 7.32 0.27
N GLU A 80 -3.27 7.23 1.54
CA GLU A 80 -2.62 8.31 2.31
C GLU A 80 -1.09 8.32 2.17
N ASN A 81 -0.50 7.41 1.38
CA ASN A 81 0.95 7.32 1.17
C ASN A 81 1.39 7.82 -0.19
#